data_AF-A0A4Q9DIV9-F1
#
_entry.id   AF-A0A4Q9DIV9-F1
#
_cell.length_a   1.000
_cell.length_b   1.000
_cell.length_c   1.000
_cell.angle_alpha   90.00
_cell.angle_beta   90.00
_cell.angle_gamma   90.00
#
_symmetry.space_group_name_H-M   'P 1'
#
loop_
_entity.id
_entity.type
_entity.pdbx_description
1 polymer ?
#
loop_
_entity_poly.entity_id
_entity_poly.type
_entity_poly.pdbx_seq_one_letter_code
_entity_poly.pdbx_strand_id
1 'polypeptide(L)'
;MGVRYAREYSDIIADLSEALSSVRGCYELLDMGREDWEAMELTERSECLRTLADDVFYGLGSGGAIRHSGSAIRHDRNRHIIVVSSGTNVVTVVFLI
;
A
#
# COMPACT_ATOMS: atom_id res chain seq x y z
N MET A 1 -7.92 -17.37 -0.48
CA MET A 1 -6.54 -17.75 -0.09
C MET A 1 -5.73 -16.46 -0.05
N GLY A 2 -5.31 -15.99 1.12
CA GLY A 2 -4.68 -14.67 1.32
C GLY A 2 -3.19 -14.61 1.01
N VAL A 3 -2.58 -13.43 1.21
CA VAL A 3 -1.12 -13.24 1.15
C VAL A 3 -0.47 -14.07 2.27
N ARG A 4 0.56 -14.86 1.93
CA ARG A 4 1.33 -15.63 2.93
C ARG A 4 2.50 -14.79 3.43
N TYR A 5 2.67 -14.74 4.74
CA TYR A 5 3.71 -13.98 5.41
C TYR A 5 4.23 -14.76 6.64
N ALA A 6 5.48 -14.49 7.04
CA ALA A 6 6.16 -15.16 8.15
C ALA A 6 6.72 -14.18 9.22
N ARG A 7 6.48 -12.87 9.05
CA ARG A 7 6.83 -11.83 10.03
C ARG A 7 5.57 -11.21 10.66
N GLU A 8 5.75 -10.35 11.65
CA GLU A 8 4.65 -9.67 12.32
C GLU A 8 3.79 -8.85 11.33
N TYR A 9 2.48 -9.05 11.42
CA TYR A 9 1.52 -8.40 10.53
C TYR A 9 1.54 -6.88 10.67
N SER A 10 1.64 -6.40 11.92
CA SER A 10 1.77 -4.97 12.22
C SER A 10 2.95 -4.32 11.51
N ASP A 11 4.07 -5.03 11.41
CA ASP A 11 5.27 -4.50 10.78
C ASP A 11 5.12 -4.46 9.26
N ILE A 12 4.47 -5.47 8.66
CA ILE A 12 4.13 -5.47 7.23
C ILE A 12 3.23 -4.29 6.89
N ILE A 13 2.21 -4.05 7.72
CA ILE A 13 1.27 -2.95 7.53
C ILE A 13 1.97 -1.60 7.73
N ALA A 14 2.88 -1.47 8.69
CA ALA A 14 3.68 -0.27 8.86
C ALA A 14 4.55 0.02 7.63
N ASP A 15 5.31 -0.98 7.15
CA ASP A 15 6.16 -0.87 5.96
C ASP A 15 5.34 -0.54 4.71
N LEU A 16 4.17 -1.17 4.56
CA LEU A 16 3.27 -0.91 3.45
C LEU A 16 2.62 0.47 3.52
N SER A 17 2.29 0.95 4.73
CA SER A 17 1.76 2.31 4.95
C SER A 17 2.79 3.36 4.57
N GLU A 18 4.06 3.15 4.96
CA GLU A 18 5.17 4.01 4.56
C GLU A 18 5.37 3.98 3.03
N ALA A 19 5.35 2.80 2.43
CA ALA A 19 5.43 2.66 0.98
C ALA A 19 4.30 3.41 0.26
N LEU A 20 3.06 3.28 0.72
CA LEU A 20 1.91 4.01 0.18
C LEU A 20 2.02 5.52 0.36
N SER A 21 2.58 5.99 1.48
CA SER A 21 2.80 7.42 1.73
C SER A 21 3.71 8.06 0.68
N SER A 22 4.65 7.29 0.13
CA SER A 22 5.59 7.74 -0.90
C SER A 22 5.02 7.65 -2.32
N VAL A 23 3.88 6.98 -2.51
CA VAL A 23 3.15 6.96 -3.78
C VAL A 23 2.40 8.26 -3.96
N ARG A 24 2.75 9.00 -5.01
CA ARG A 24 2.03 10.20 -5.40
C ARG A 24 0.58 9.84 -5.75
N GLY A 25 -0.38 10.51 -5.11
CA GLY A 25 -1.80 10.26 -5.35
C GLY A 25 -2.38 9.11 -4.54
N CYS A 26 -1.74 8.68 -3.45
CA CYS A 26 -2.28 7.62 -2.58
C CYS A 26 -3.69 7.94 -2.02
N TYR A 27 -4.03 9.22 -1.85
CA TYR A 27 -5.37 9.67 -1.47
C TYR A 27 -6.46 9.28 -2.49
N GLU A 28 -6.10 9.07 -3.75
CA GLU A 28 -7.06 8.62 -4.77
C GLU A 28 -7.50 7.17 -4.53
N LEU A 29 -6.71 6.35 -3.84
CA LEU A 29 -7.11 5.00 -3.41
C LEU A 29 -8.17 5.03 -2.30
N LEU A 30 -8.28 6.16 -1.60
CA LEU A 30 -9.28 6.42 -0.57
C LEU A 30 -10.52 7.13 -1.15
N ASP A 31 -10.63 7.22 -2.48
CA ASP A 31 -11.63 8.04 -3.19
C ASP A 31 -11.69 9.49 -2.66
N MET A 32 -10.54 10.02 -2.25
CA MET A 32 -10.42 11.32 -1.59
C MET A 32 -9.79 12.35 -2.53
N GLY A 33 -10.23 13.61 -2.42
CA GLY A 33 -9.61 14.72 -3.13
C GLY A 33 -8.25 15.10 -2.53
N ARG A 34 -7.38 15.70 -3.35
CA ARG A 34 -6.09 16.24 -2.88
C ARG A 34 -6.28 17.30 -1.80
N GLU A 35 -7.25 18.20 -1.99
CA GLU A 35 -7.49 19.31 -1.06
C GLU A 35 -7.92 18.80 0.32
N ASP A 36 -8.81 17.81 0.35
CA ASP A 36 -9.22 17.14 1.59
C ASP A 36 -8.03 16.46 2.26
N TRP A 37 -7.22 15.71 1.48
CA TRP A 37 -6.01 15.08 1.98
C TRP A 37 -5.00 16.08 2.54
N GLU A 38 -4.79 17.21 1.86
CA GLU A 38 -3.87 18.26 2.27
C GLU A 38 -4.40 19.09 3.45
N ALA A 39 -5.71 19.08 3.71
CA ALA A 39 -6.35 19.70 4.87
C ALA A 39 -6.27 18.84 6.14
N MET A 40 -6.06 17.52 6.03
CA MET A 40 -5.95 16.61 7.18
C MET A 40 -4.64 16.80 7.94
N GLU A 41 -4.66 16.55 9.25
CA GLU A 41 -3.46 16.50 10.06
C GLU A 41 -2.58 15.29 9.70
N LEU A 42 -1.28 15.38 9.95
CA LEU A 42 -0.34 14.30 9.63
C LEU A 42 -0.70 12.99 10.36
N THR A 43 -1.19 13.08 11.58
CA THR A 43 -1.68 11.94 12.37
C THR A 43 -2.90 11.29 11.74
N GLU A 44 -3.85 12.06 11.22
CA GLU A 44 -5.05 11.54 10.54
C GLU A 44 -4.67 10.84 9.24
N ARG A 45 -3.78 11.44 8.45
CA ARG A 45 -3.26 10.83 7.21
C ARG A 45 -2.57 9.50 7.49
N SER A 46 -1.80 9.41 8.57
CA SER A 46 -1.13 8.18 8.98
C SER A 46 -2.12 7.05 9.31
N GLU A 47 -3.19 7.36 10.04
CA GLU A 47 -4.23 6.39 10.36
C GLU A 47 -5.01 5.94 9.11
N CYS A 48 -5.29 6.86 8.18
CA CYS A 48 -5.86 6.53 6.88
C CYS A 48 -4.95 5.63 6.05
N LEU A 49 -3.64 5.92 6.00
CA LEU A 49 -2.67 5.07 5.30
C LEU A 49 -2.58 3.68 5.92
N ARG A 50 -2.65 3.56 7.25
CA ARG A 50 -2.66 2.26 7.93
C ARG A 50 -3.88 1.43 7.55
N THR A 51 -5.05 2.07 7.52
CA THR A 51 -6.29 1.42 7.11
C THR A 51 -6.24 1.01 5.64
N LEU A 52 -5.74 1.89 4.77
CA LEU A 52 -5.55 1.61 3.36
C LEU A 52 -4.55 0.46 3.12
N ALA A 53 -3.45 0.42 3.88
CA ALA A 53 -2.47 -0.66 3.80
C ALA A 53 -3.10 -2.01 4.14
N ASP A 54 -3.96 -2.06 5.15
CA ASP A 54 -4.74 -3.25 5.52
C ASP A 54 -5.62 -3.70 4.35
N ASP A 55 -6.43 -2.79 3.79
CA ASP A 55 -7.32 -3.06 2.66
C ASP A 55 -6.56 -3.52 1.41
N VAL A 56 -5.43 -2.88 1.09
CA VAL A 56 -4.54 -3.25 -0.01
C VAL A 56 -3.97 -4.64 0.22
N PHE A 57 -3.49 -4.94 1.43
CA PHE A 57 -2.93 -6.25 1.76
C PHE A 57 -3.98 -7.36 1.58
N TYR A 58 -5.19 -7.15 2.09
CA TYR A 58 -6.30 -8.09 1.90
C TYR A 58 -6.68 -8.24 0.42
N GLY A 59 -6.76 -7.12 -0.33
CA GLY A 59 -7.06 -7.11 -1.76
C GLY A 59 -6.01 -7.83 -2.61
N LEU A 60 -4.73 -7.73 -2.26
CA LEU A 60 -3.64 -8.47 -2.92
C LEU A 60 -3.75 -9.98 -2.70
N GLY A 61 -4.34 -10.41 -1.58
CA GLY A 61 -4.63 -11.82 -1.31
C GLY A 61 -5.58 -12.42 -2.35
N SER A 62 -6.62 -11.68 -2.75
CA SER A 62 -7.66 -12.14 -3.67
C SER A 62 -7.32 -11.91 -5.14
N GLY A 63 -6.72 -10.77 -5.50
CA GLY A 63 -6.50 -10.35 -6.89
C GLY A 63 -5.04 -10.29 -7.37
N GLY A 64 -4.06 -10.40 -6.47
CA GLY A 64 -2.62 -10.42 -6.79
C GLY A 64 -1.99 -9.10 -7.26
N ALA A 65 -2.80 -8.15 -7.74
CA ALA A 65 -2.35 -6.82 -8.14
C ALA A 65 -3.47 -5.78 -8.02
N ILE A 66 -3.13 -4.58 -7.57
CA ILE A 66 -3.97 -3.39 -7.54
C ILE A 66 -3.30 -2.33 -8.43
N ARG A 67 -4.07 -1.70 -9.31
CA ARG A 67 -3.58 -0.61 -10.18
C ARG A 67 -4.51 0.58 -10.06
N HIS A 68 -3.95 1.75 -9.81
CA HIS A 68 -4.71 2.99 -9.72
C HIS A 68 -3.88 4.20 -10.19
N SER A 69 -4.44 5.04 -11.06
CA SER A 69 -3.82 6.29 -11.57
C SER A 69 -2.30 6.26 -11.82
N GLY A 70 -1.79 5.18 -12.44
CA GLY A 70 -0.36 5.04 -12.76
C GLY A 70 0.49 4.47 -11.63
N SER A 71 -0.05 4.27 -10.43
CA SER A 71 0.55 3.43 -9.39
C SER A 71 0.15 1.97 -9.55
N ALA A 72 1.06 1.06 -9.22
CA ALA A 72 0.83 -0.38 -9.29
C ALA A 72 1.40 -1.07 -8.05
N ILE A 73 0.53 -1.75 -7.33
CA ILE A 73 0.88 -2.56 -6.16
C ILE A 73 0.72 -4.01 -6.56
N ARG A 74 1.78 -4.80 -6.47
CA ARG A 74 1.78 -6.21 -6.88
C ARG A 74 2.33 -7.08 -5.79
N HIS A 75 1.69 -8.23 -5.59
CA HIS A 75 2.20 -9.26 -4.70
C HIS A 75 2.88 -10.35 -5.52
N ASP A 76 4.20 -10.52 -5.32
CA ASP A 76 4.97 -11.62 -5.87
C ASP A 76 5.06 -12.76 -4.85
N ARG A 77 4.22 -13.77 -5.05
CA ARG A 77 4.15 -14.96 -4.18
C ARG A 77 5.42 -15.81 -4.22
N ASN A 78 6.17 -15.79 -5.33
CA ASN A 78 7.38 -16.62 -5.47
C ASN A 78 8.55 -16.03 -4.69
N ARG A 79 8.56 -14.70 -4.57
CA ARG A 79 9.61 -13.96 -3.86
C ARG A 79 9.19 -13.52 -2.46
N HIS A 80 7.94 -13.74 -2.06
CA HIS A 80 7.38 -13.28 -0.78
C HIS A 80 7.53 -11.76 -0.58
N ILE A 81 7.22 -10.98 -1.62
CA ILE A 81 7.32 -9.52 -1.58
C ILE A 81 6.07 -8.84 -2.14
N ILE A 82 5.79 -7.64 -1.63
CA ILE A 82 4.86 -6.69 -2.24
C ILE A 82 5.70 -5.57 -2.87
N VAL A 83 5.50 -5.37 -4.17
CA VAL A 83 6.17 -4.31 -4.94
C VAL A 83 5.20 -3.17 -5.12
N VAL A 84 5.58 -2.00 -4.62
CA VAL A 84 4.85 -0.74 -4.78
C VAL A 84 5.55 0.09 -5.84
N SER A 85 4.82 0.45 -6.88
CA SER A 85 5.33 1.16 -8.07
C SER A 85 4.54 2.44 -8.29
N SER A 86 5.22 3.50 -8.70
CA SER A 86 4.61 4.78 -9.09
C SER A 86 5.09 5.15 -10.48
N GLY A 87 4.17 5.12 -11.45
CA GLY A 87 4.46 5.24 -12.87
C GLY A 87 5.36 4.09 -13.35
N THR A 88 6.56 4.45 -13.85
CA THR A 88 7.58 3.50 -14.31
C THR A 88 8.62 3.15 -13.24
N ASN A 89 8.58 3.80 -12.07
CA ASN A 89 9.58 3.58 -11.02
C ASN A 89 9.04 2.67 -9.92
N VAL A 90 9.85 1.70 -9.52
CA VAL A 90 9.62 0.98 -8.27
C VAL A 90 9.94 1.93 -7.13
N VAL A 91 8.98 2.11 -6.24
CA VAL A 91 9.11 3.02 -5.10
C VAL A 91 9.68 2.23 -3.92
N THR A 92 9.02 1.13 -3.57
CA THR A 92 9.37 0.34 -2.39
C THR A 92 9.06 -1.15 -2.62
N VAL A 93 9.84 -2.00 -1.97
CA VAL A 93 9.60 -3.45 -1.88
C VAL A 93 9.42 -3.82 -0.42
N VAL A 94 8.24 -4.35 -0.07
CA VAL A 94 7.91 -4.82 1.27
C VAL A 94 8.13 -6.32 1.33
N PHE A 95 9.02 -6.76 2.22
CA PHE A 95 9.31 -8.19 2.44
C PHE A 95 8.31 -8.79 3.44
N LEU A 96 7.80 -9.98 3.11
CA LEU A 96 6.80 -10.69 3.89
C LEU A 96 7.40 -11.80 4.78
N ILE A 97 8.71 -12.03 4.68
CA ILE A 97 9.48 -13.04 5.41
C ILE A 97 10.75 -12.43 6.00
#